data_AF-A0A1M3TEQ7-F1
#
_entry.id   AF-A0A1M3TEQ7-F1
#
_cell.length_a   1.000
_cell.length_b   1.000
_cell.length_c   1.000
_cell.angle_alpha   90.00
_cell.angle_beta   90.00
_cell.angle_gamma   90.00
#
_symmetry.space_group_name_H-M   'P 1'
#
loop_
_entity.id
_entity.type
_entity.pdbx_description
1 polymer ?
#
loop_
_entity_poly.entity_id
_entity_poly.type
_entity_poly.pdbx_seq_one_letter_code
_entity_poly.pdbx_strand_id
1 'polypeptide(L)'
;MRIPNGSQVQHLNEVKIKWPKLNTSITVKINDANPTLVGLLETALPYRSLQTHAVVAGDQLYHLIPSEQLIYTPADKKAPDRAKEPDGSVFLSSFQHFVIKYGEVTEHQPVATCGKVIDEDMDKLRWVADEVWKCQCETRKHPIEVVLWDALKPEPDPNRLDLFRHQRAGVSKEVRKLVDEIHTETQKCWSDISEDIEKIHCGKAPERPGSKESYFGAMVFSNSVIRTLGYHVLDNIIKLAFTRPEFTLRHLIVLFRDFVPSIADFVGHIGAAYVNDSYESIEKLIKEKVEKNPNQEEAREDFLAMVSALSFYVSLLNAQNLHMFPWKHAKEYPIDS
;
A
#
# COMPACT_ATOMS: atom_id res chain seq x y z
N MET A 1 -21.90 40.16 4.53
CA MET A 1 -22.28 38.77 4.20
C MET A 1 -22.24 37.99 5.51
N ARG A 2 -23.38 37.44 5.96
CA ARG A 2 -23.46 36.65 7.19
C ARG A 2 -22.66 35.36 7.00
N ILE A 3 -21.73 35.10 7.91
CA ILE A 3 -21.07 33.79 8.04
C ILE A 3 -22.15 32.83 8.56
N PRO A 4 -22.50 31.76 7.84
CA PRO A 4 -23.40 30.74 8.38
C PRO A 4 -22.65 29.99 9.49
N ASN A 5 -23.13 30.15 10.72
CA ASN A 5 -22.73 29.30 11.83
C ASN A 5 -23.18 27.85 11.57
N GLY A 6 -22.25 26.91 11.75
CA GLY A 6 -22.56 25.59 12.28
C GLY A 6 -23.07 24.53 11.32
N SER A 7 -22.34 24.23 10.24
CA SER A 7 -22.26 22.83 9.82
C SER A 7 -21.22 22.16 10.72
N GLN A 8 -21.66 21.40 11.74
CA GLN A 8 -20.77 20.47 12.42
C GLN A 8 -20.16 19.58 11.33
N VAL A 9 -18.85 19.70 11.11
CA VAL A 9 -18.12 18.76 10.25
C VAL A 9 -18.28 17.42 10.94
N GLN A 10 -19.02 16.51 10.31
CA GLN A 10 -19.33 15.21 10.88
C GLN A 10 -18.06 14.37 10.78
N HIS A 11 -17.28 14.35 11.87
CA HIS A 11 -16.02 13.62 11.93
C HIS A 11 -16.25 12.11 11.83
N LEU A 12 -15.33 11.42 11.16
CA LEU A 12 -15.30 9.96 11.08
C LEU A 12 -15.24 9.34 12.48
N ASN A 13 -16.33 8.71 12.91
CA ASN A 13 -16.43 8.09 14.24
C ASN A 13 -16.25 6.58 14.20
N GLU A 14 -16.79 5.92 13.18
CA GLU A 14 -16.76 4.47 13.03
C GLU A 14 -16.48 4.08 11.59
N VAL A 15 -15.64 3.06 11.43
CA VAL A 15 -15.34 2.43 10.14
C VAL A 15 -15.84 1.00 10.18
N LYS A 16 -16.63 0.61 9.19
CA LYS A 16 -16.98 -0.78 8.94
C LYS A 16 -15.94 -1.41 8.02
N ILE A 17 -15.57 -2.64 8.34
CA ILE A 17 -14.63 -3.45 7.57
C ILE A 17 -15.30 -4.77 7.25
N LYS A 18 -15.27 -5.19 5.99
CA LYS A 18 -15.86 -6.45 5.53
C LYS A 18 -14.87 -7.23 4.68
N TRP A 19 -14.84 -8.54 4.90
CA TRP A 19 -14.15 -9.50 4.02
C TRP A 19 -15.22 -10.29 3.27
N PRO A 20 -15.59 -9.90 2.03
CA PRO A 20 -16.77 -10.44 1.36
C PRO A 20 -16.75 -11.97 1.21
N LYS A 21 -15.60 -12.54 0.84
CA LYS A 21 -15.44 -14.00 0.71
C LYS A 21 -15.62 -14.77 2.02
N LEU A 22 -15.31 -14.13 3.15
CA LEU A 22 -15.44 -14.72 4.49
C LEU A 22 -16.80 -14.40 5.14
N ASN A 23 -17.66 -13.65 4.44
CA ASN A 23 -18.96 -13.18 4.91
C ASN A 23 -18.94 -12.63 6.36
N THR A 24 -17.88 -11.88 6.68
CA THR A 24 -17.63 -11.38 8.04
C THR A 24 -17.35 -9.89 8.00
N SER A 25 -17.85 -9.17 9.00
CA SER A 25 -17.63 -7.74 9.16
C SER A 25 -17.36 -7.38 10.61
N ILE A 26 -16.53 -6.37 10.80
CA ILE A 26 -16.21 -5.78 12.09
C ILE A 26 -16.39 -4.26 12.06
N THR A 27 -16.43 -3.67 13.25
CA THR A 27 -16.55 -2.23 13.46
C THR A 27 -15.33 -1.72 14.20
N VAL A 28 -14.70 -0.69 13.66
CA VAL A 28 -13.62 0.05 14.30
C VAL A 28 -14.18 1.38 14.79
N LYS A 29 -14.05 1.64 16.08
CA LYS A 29 -14.27 2.96 16.66
C LYS A 29 -13.00 3.79 16.49
N ILE A 30 -13.11 4.91 15.79
CA ILE A 30 -12.01 5.85 15.56
C ILE A 30 -11.80 6.68 16.83
N ASN A 31 -10.54 7.01 17.11
CA ASN A 31 -10.16 7.83 18.25
C ASN A 31 -9.52 9.16 17.80
N ASP A 32 -9.39 10.05 18.77
CA ASP A 32 -9.02 11.44 18.61
C ASP A 32 -7.50 11.66 18.70
N ALA A 33 -6.70 10.58 18.82
CA ALA A 33 -5.27 10.68 19.12
C ALA A 33 -4.43 11.10 17.92
N ASN A 34 -4.89 10.82 16.70
CA ASN A 34 -4.21 11.13 15.44
C ASN A 34 -5.18 11.74 14.41
N PRO A 35 -5.80 12.90 14.69
CA PRO A 35 -6.81 13.51 13.83
C PRO A 35 -6.30 13.80 12.41
N THR A 36 -5.01 14.09 12.24
CA THR A 36 -4.43 14.36 10.93
C THR A 36 -4.43 13.10 10.05
N LEU A 37 -4.02 11.95 10.60
CA LEU A 37 -4.03 10.68 9.88
C LEU A 37 -5.45 10.15 9.67
N VAL A 38 -6.35 10.37 10.63
CA VAL A 38 -7.78 10.02 10.50
C VAL A 38 -8.44 10.80 9.37
N GLY A 39 -8.10 12.08 9.18
CA GLY A 39 -8.61 12.87 8.05
C GLY A 39 -8.16 12.31 6.67
N LEU A 40 -6.96 11.74 6.59
CA LEU A 40 -6.51 11.04 5.38
C LEU A 40 -7.30 9.75 5.13
N LEU A 41 -7.59 9.00 6.19
CA LEU A 41 -8.46 7.81 6.09
C LEU A 41 -9.87 8.21 5.64
N GLU A 42 -10.45 9.25 6.22
CA GLU A 42 -11.77 9.77 5.84
C GLU A 42 -11.84 10.14 4.36
N THR A 43 -10.79 10.78 3.84
CA THR A 43 -10.66 11.15 2.42
C THR A 43 -10.58 9.90 1.51
N ALA A 44 -9.86 8.87 1.96
CA ALA A 44 -9.70 7.62 1.21
C ALA A 44 -10.95 6.73 1.22
N LEU A 45 -11.84 6.87 2.22
CA LEU A 45 -13.04 6.05 2.32
C LEU A 45 -14.13 6.46 1.31
N PRO A 46 -14.93 5.49 0.81
CA PRO A 46 -14.73 4.04 0.92
C PRO A 46 -13.64 3.52 -0.03
N TYR A 47 -12.97 2.42 0.35
CA TYR A 47 -12.00 1.73 -0.52
C TYR A 47 -12.03 0.21 -0.33
N ARG A 48 -11.47 -0.53 -1.29
CA ARG A 48 -11.15 -1.96 -1.17
C ARG A 48 -9.63 -2.18 -1.19
N SER A 49 -9.16 -3.33 -0.74
CA SER A 49 -7.73 -3.68 -0.73
C SER A 49 -7.51 -5.19 -0.68
N LEU A 50 -6.29 -5.66 -0.93
CA LEU A 50 -5.87 -7.04 -0.67
C LEU A 50 -5.50 -7.17 0.82
N GLN A 51 -6.22 -8.03 1.55
CA GLN A 51 -5.91 -8.35 2.93
C GLN A 51 -4.66 -9.24 3.01
N THR A 52 -3.68 -8.82 3.81
CA THR A 52 -2.50 -9.63 4.14
C THR A 52 -2.37 -9.83 5.65
N HIS A 53 -1.53 -10.80 6.02
CA HIS A 53 -1.05 -11.01 7.38
C HIS A 53 0.41 -10.56 7.50
N ALA A 54 0.81 -10.15 8.70
CA ALA A 54 2.21 -10.01 9.03
C ALA A 54 2.91 -11.36 9.12
N VAL A 55 4.05 -11.47 8.44
CA VAL A 55 4.88 -12.67 8.40
C VAL A 55 6.09 -12.58 9.34
N VAL A 56 6.23 -11.45 10.05
CA VAL A 56 7.32 -11.17 10.99
C VAL A 56 6.80 -10.58 12.29
N ALA A 57 5.95 -9.56 12.24
CA ALA A 57 5.55 -8.78 13.41
C ALA A 57 4.69 -9.56 14.44
N GLY A 58 4.13 -10.71 14.06
CA GLY A 58 3.20 -11.50 14.87
C GLY A 58 1.76 -11.33 14.41
N ASP A 59 0.83 -11.34 15.35
CA ASP A 59 -0.62 -11.32 15.15
C ASP A 59 -1.13 -9.94 14.72
N GLN A 60 -0.85 -9.61 13.45
CA GLN A 60 -1.30 -8.39 12.79
C GLN A 60 -1.84 -8.64 11.40
N LEU A 61 -2.99 -8.03 11.13
CA LEU A 61 -3.53 -7.85 9.79
C LEU A 61 -3.15 -6.48 9.26
N TYR A 62 -2.81 -6.38 7.98
CA TYR A 62 -2.70 -5.09 7.32
C TYR A 62 -3.08 -5.16 5.84
N HIS A 63 -3.39 -4.00 5.29
CA HIS A 63 -3.67 -3.83 3.87
C HIS A 63 -3.34 -2.40 3.46
N LEU A 64 -3.19 -2.18 2.14
CA LEU A 64 -2.87 -0.87 1.59
C LEU A 64 -4.10 0.04 1.59
N ILE A 65 -3.87 1.30 1.95
CA ILE A 65 -4.80 2.42 1.79
C ILE A 65 -4.38 3.17 0.52
N PRO A 66 -5.29 3.49 -0.41
CA PRO A 66 -4.96 4.26 -1.60
C PRO A 66 -4.80 5.75 -1.24
N SER A 67 -3.72 6.09 -0.52
CA SER A 67 -3.41 7.45 -0.09
C SER A 67 -1.90 7.68 -0.05
N GLU A 68 -1.39 8.48 -0.98
CA GLU A 68 0.03 8.88 -1.06
C GLU A 68 0.43 9.69 0.19
N GLN A 69 -0.48 10.52 0.69
CA GLN A 69 -0.23 11.43 1.80
C GLN A 69 0.20 10.72 3.09
N LEU A 70 -0.16 9.45 3.28
CA LEU A 70 0.30 8.66 4.42
C LEU A 70 1.83 8.53 4.47
N ILE A 71 2.51 8.56 3.32
CA ILE A 71 3.98 8.41 3.21
C ILE A 71 4.72 9.49 4.02
N TYR A 72 4.23 10.73 3.98
CA TYR A 72 4.90 11.89 4.54
C TYR A 72 4.15 12.62 5.65
N THR A 73 2.88 12.30 5.87
CA THR A 73 2.12 12.93 6.95
C THR A 73 2.60 12.40 8.30
N PRO A 74 3.13 13.25 9.20
CA PRO A 74 3.55 12.81 10.52
C PRO A 74 2.34 12.42 11.37
N ALA A 75 2.54 11.46 12.26
CA ALA A 75 1.56 11.16 13.30
C ALA A 75 1.54 12.30 14.34
N ASP A 76 0.34 12.69 14.78
CA ASP A 76 0.17 13.66 15.86
C ASP A 76 0.69 13.08 17.19
N LYS A 77 0.47 11.78 17.40
CA LYS A 77 0.92 11.04 18.58
C LYS A 77 1.29 9.60 18.22
N LYS A 78 2.43 9.15 18.74
CA LYS A 78 2.83 7.73 18.67
C LYS A 78 2.79 7.07 20.05
N ALA A 79 2.19 5.89 20.12
CA ALA A 79 2.51 4.94 21.18
C ALA A 79 3.95 4.43 20.95
N PRO A 80 4.76 4.30 22.01
CA PRO A 80 6.19 4.01 21.88
C PRO A 80 6.48 2.59 21.41
N ASP A 81 5.56 1.65 21.63
CA ASP A 81 5.78 0.22 21.45
C ASP A 81 4.49 -0.48 21.04
N ARG A 82 4.36 -0.86 19.76
CA ARG A 82 3.15 -1.53 19.25
C ARG A 82 2.88 -2.88 19.89
N ALA A 83 3.89 -3.56 20.43
CA ALA A 83 3.70 -4.83 21.13
C ALA A 83 2.83 -4.65 22.38
N LYS A 84 2.90 -3.48 23.01
CA LYS A 84 2.18 -3.14 24.25
C LYS A 84 0.77 -2.58 24.04
N GLU A 85 0.43 -2.19 22.82
CA GLU A 85 -0.92 -1.70 22.51
C GLU A 85 -1.95 -2.83 22.68
N PRO A 86 -3.19 -2.58 23.12
CA PRO A 86 -4.17 -3.65 23.32
C PRO A 86 -4.61 -4.29 22.00
N ASP A 87 -5.07 -5.54 22.06
CA ASP A 87 -5.72 -6.19 20.91
C ASP A 87 -6.92 -5.36 20.43
N GLY A 88 -7.14 -5.41 19.11
CA GLY A 88 -8.11 -4.58 18.41
C GLY A 88 -7.59 -3.18 18.06
N SER A 89 -6.40 -2.78 18.54
CA SER A 89 -5.83 -1.48 18.18
C SER A 89 -5.59 -1.36 16.68
N VAL A 90 -6.00 -0.21 16.13
CA VAL A 90 -5.85 0.13 14.71
C VAL A 90 -4.76 1.19 14.56
N PHE A 91 -3.84 0.96 13.63
CA PHE A 91 -2.75 1.87 13.30
C PHE A 91 -2.81 2.31 11.84
N LEU A 92 -2.44 3.56 11.60
CA LEU A 92 -2.10 4.06 10.27
C LEU A 92 -0.59 4.26 10.19
N SER A 93 0.04 3.88 9.08
CA SER A 93 1.50 3.95 8.94
C SER A 93 1.96 4.63 7.67
N SER A 94 3.22 5.08 7.67
CA SER A 94 3.86 5.67 6.50
C SER A 94 4.16 4.69 5.36
N PHE A 95 3.90 3.41 5.56
CA PHE A 95 3.89 2.39 4.50
C PHE A 95 2.51 2.26 3.84
N GLN A 96 1.67 3.28 4.01
CA GLN A 96 0.30 3.35 3.50
C GLN A 96 -0.61 2.23 4.03
N HIS A 97 -0.31 1.69 5.22
CA HIS A 97 -1.08 0.58 5.79
C HIS A 97 -2.18 1.03 6.75
N PHE A 98 -3.32 0.36 6.66
CA PHE A 98 -4.27 0.16 7.75
C PHE A 98 -3.88 -1.14 8.46
N VAL A 99 -3.51 -1.07 9.75
CA VAL A 99 -3.04 -2.23 10.52
C VAL A 99 -3.99 -2.49 11.67
N ILE A 100 -4.30 -3.77 11.95
CA ILE A 100 -5.08 -4.20 13.10
C ILE A 100 -4.27 -5.24 13.88
N LYS A 101 -3.98 -4.96 15.15
CA LYS A 101 -3.43 -5.94 16.09
C LYS A 101 -4.56 -6.84 16.59
N TYR A 102 -4.38 -8.17 16.58
CA TYR A 102 -5.40 -9.11 17.09
C TYR A 102 -4.87 -10.12 18.13
N GLY A 103 -3.57 -10.11 18.42
CA GLY A 103 -2.92 -10.98 19.39
C GLY A 103 -1.47 -10.57 19.70
N GLU A 104 -0.56 -11.54 19.87
CA GLU A 104 0.82 -11.29 20.27
C GLU A 104 1.66 -10.67 19.14
N VAL A 105 2.41 -9.61 19.46
CA VAL A 105 3.25 -8.87 18.51
C VAL A 105 4.66 -8.75 19.07
N THR A 106 5.67 -9.08 18.27
CA THR A 106 7.09 -9.06 18.66
C THR A 106 7.81 -7.78 18.21
N GLU A 107 7.26 -7.08 17.23
CA GLU A 107 7.84 -5.84 16.73
C GLU A 107 7.59 -4.69 17.71
N HIS A 108 8.65 -4.01 18.17
CA HIS A 108 8.55 -2.94 19.18
C HIS A 108 8.47 -1.52 18.61
N GLN A 109 8.21 -1.36 17.31
CA GLN A 109 8.26 -0.05 16.67
C GLN A 109 7.13 0.88 17.16
N PRO A 110 7.40 2.19 17.30
CA PRO A 110 6.36 3.18 17.62
C PRO A 110 5.26 3.25 16.55
N VAL A 111 4.01 3.41 16.98
CA VAL A 111 2.82 3.40 16.10
C VAL A 111 1.85 4.52 16.36
N ALA A 112 1.13 4.94 15.32
CA ALA A 112 0.06 5.92 15.39
C ALA A 112 -1.30 5.23 15.55
N THR A 113 -1.73 5.06 16.80
CA THR A 113 -3.04 4.46 17.12
C THR A 113 -4.16 5.42 16.72
N CYS A 114 -5.05 4.97 15.84
CA CYS A 114 -6.13 5.77 15.23
C CYS A 114 -7.52 5.22 15.56
N GLY A 115 -7.63 4.03 16.17
CA GLY A 115 -8.90 3.46 16.56
C GLY A 115 -8.76 2.14 17.29
N LYS A 116 -9.90 1.53 17.60
CA LYS A 116 -9.99 0.19 18.20
C LYS A 116 -11.19 -0.56 17.62
N VAL A 117 -11.01 -1.83 17.28
CA VAL A 117 -12.12 -2.75 17.03
C VAL A 117 -13.00 -2.83 18.29
N ILE A 118 -14.32 -2.79 18.12
CA ILE A 118 -15.25 -2.90 19.24
C ILE A 118 -15.17 -4.30 19.87
N ASP A 119 -15.42 -4.40 21.16
CA ASP A 119 -15.20 -5.63 21.91
C ASP A 119 -16.08 -6.79 21.39
N GLU A 120 -17.29 -6.49 20.90
CA GLU A 120 -18.24 -7.45 20.32
C GLU A 120 -17.75 -8.10 19.02
N ASP A 121 -16.81 -7.47 18.32
CA ASP A 121 -16.29 -7.92 17.04
C ASP A 121 -14.89 -8.57 17.16
N MET A 122 -14.32 -8.66 18.37
CA MET A 122 -12.97 -9.19 18.57
C MET A 122 -12.85 -10.69 18.20
N ASP A 123 -13.85 -11.52 18.49
CA ASP A 123 -13.82 -12.93 18.11
C ASP A 123 -13.93 -13.10 16.58
N LYS A 124 -14.69 -12.22 15.92
CA LYS A 124 -14.78 -12.19 14.45
C LYS A 124 -13.43 -11.78 13.84
N LEU A 125 -12.76 -10.78 14.42
CA LEU A 125 -11.43 -10.36 13.98
C LEU A 125 -10.42 -11.51 14.06
N ARG A 126 -10.36 -12.23 15.20
CA ARG A 126 -9.45 -13.37 15.37
C ARG A 126 -9.73 -14.48 14.37
N TRP A 127 -11.01 -14.84 14.19
CA TRP A 127 -11.39 -15.84 13.20
C TRP A 127 -11.00 -15.43 11.76
N VAL A 128 -11.21 -14.16 11.38
CA VAL A 128 -10.76 -13.64 10.09
C VAL A 128 -9.25 -13.73 9.97
N ALA A 129 -8.51 -13.36 11.02
CA ALA A 129 -7.05 -13.40 11.00
C ALA A 129 -6.52 -14.83 10.78
N ASP A 130 -7.11 -15.81 11.46
CA ASP A 130 -6.78 -17.23 11.28
C ASP A 130 -7.02 -17.70 9.84
N GLU A 131 -8.15 -17.34 9.23
CA GLU A 131 -8.44 -17.70 7.83
C GLU A 131 -7.50 -16.98 6.84
N VAL A 132 -7.11 -15.73 7.12
CA VAL A 132 -6.11 -15.00 6.31
C VAL A 132 -4.73 -15.67 6.39
N TRP A 133 -4.28 -16.00 7.61
CA TRP A 133 -3.00 -16.68 7.82
C TRP A 133 -2.97 -18.05 7.15
N LYS A 134 -4.03 -18.84 7.35
CA LYS A 134 -4.20 -20.14 6.69
C LYS A 134 -4.10 -20.03 5.18
N CYS A 135 -4.82 -19.08 4.56
CA CYS A 135 -4.72 -18.84 3.13
C CYS A 135 -3.30 -18.48 2.67
N GLN A 136 -2.56 -17.65 3.43
CA GLN A 136 -1.16 -17.31 3.09
C GLN A 136 -0.19 -18.50 3.25
N CYS A 137 -0.53 -19.49 4.07
CA CYS A 137 0.25 -20.73 4.23
C CYS A 137 -0.22 -21.87 3.31
N GLU A 138 -1.26 -21.69 2.50
CA GLU A 138 -1.74 -22.70 1.56
C GLU A 138 -0.86 -22.78 0.29
N THR A 139 -0.87 -23.94 -0.37
CA THR A 139 -0.17 -24.11 -1.65
C THR A 139 -0.94 -23.46 -2.80
N ARG A 140 -2.28 -23.52 -2.76
CA ARG A 140 -3.14 -22.87 -3.74
C ARG A 140 -3.85 -21.72 -3.04
N LYS A 141 -3.41 -20.51 -3.33
CA LYS A 141 -3.85 -19.31 -2.64
C LYS A 141 -4.95 -18.63 -3.43
N HIS A 142 -5.83 -17.93 -2.72
CA HIS A 142 -6.82 -17.05 -3.33
C HIS A 142 -6.75 -15.68 -2.66
N PRO A 143 -6.88 -14.58 -3.42
CA PRO A 143 -6.89 -13.25 -2.83
C PRO A 143 -8.07 -13.09 -1.88
N ILE A 144 -7.83 -12.43 -0.75
CA ILE A 144 -8.86 -12.07 0.22
C ILE A 144 -9.05 -10.56 0.12
N GLU A 145 -10.15 -10.13 -0.49
CA GLU A 145 -10.53 -8.72 -0.56
C GLU A 145 -11.04 -8.26 0.82
N VAL A 146 -10.67 -7.03 1.18
CA VAL A 146 -11.24 -6.29 2.31
C VAL A 146 -11.82 -4.97 1.80
N VAL A 147 -13.00 -4.60 2.30
CA VAL A 147 -13.75 -3.40 1.92
C VAL A 147 -14.01 -2.58 3.18
N LEU A 148 -13.69 -1.29 3.12
CA LEU A 148 -13.83 -0.36 4.24
C LEU A 148 -14.70 0.83 3.85
N TRP A 149 -15.58 1.23 4.76
CA TRP A 149 -16.41 2.41 4.60
C TRP A 149 -16.74 3.08 5.93
N ASP A 150 -17.04 4.36 5.86
CA ASP A 150 -17.63 5.13 6.96
C ASP A 150 -18.98 4.53 7.37
N ALA A 151 -19.13 4.14 8.64
CA ALA A 151 -20.29 3.40 9.14
C ALA A 151 -21.62 4.18 9.02
N LEU A 152 -21.56 5.50 8.84
CA LEU A 152 -22.74 6.34 8.62
C LEU A 152 -23.27 6.26 7.18
N LYS A 153 -22.49 5.68 6.27
CA LYS A 153 -22.83 5.49 4.85
C LYS A 153 -23.24 4.04 4.58
N PRO A 154 -24.08 3.79 3.56
CA PRO A 154 -24.41 2.43 3.16
C PRO A 154 -23.16 1.68 2.69
N GLU A 155 -23.18 0.35 2.82
CA GLU A 155 -22.12 -0.53 2.29
C GLU A 155 -21.91 -0.24 0.78
N PRO A 156 -20.68 0.05 0.35
CA PRO A 156 -20.39 0.33 -1.04
C PRO A 156 -20.36 -0.94 -1.88
N ASP A 157 -20.64 -0.83 -3.18
CA ASP A 157 -20.33 -1.88 -4.16
C ASP A 157 -18.83 -1.79 -4.51
N PRO A 158 -18.01 -2.81 -4.19
CA PRO A 158 -16.56 -2.77 -4.43
C PRO A 158 -16.18 -2.59 -5.91
N ASN A 159 -17.05 -3.03 -6.84
CA ASN A 159 -16.80 -2.93 -8.28
C ASN A 159 -17.00 -1.52 -8.84
N ARG A 160 -17.60 -0.61 -8.05
CA ARG A 160 -17.90 0.77 -8.45
C ARG A 160 -17.00 1.79 -7.76
N LEU A 161 -16.01 1.33 -6.98
CA LEU A 161 -15.06 2.18 -6.29
C LEU A 161 -13.98 2.66 -7.26
N ASP A 162 -13.76 3.97 -7.27
CA ASP A 162 -12.60 4.60 -7.89
C ASP A 162 -11.59 4.90 -6.78
N LEU A 163 -10.53 4.09 -6.73
CA LEU A 163 -9.54 4.10 -5.65
C LEU A 163 -8.59 5.29 -5.76
N PHE A 164 -8.36 5.79 -6.98
CA PHE A 164 -7.34 6.78 -7.25
C PHE A 164 -7.89 8.17 -7.58
N ARG A 165 -9.22 8.36 -7.49
CA ARG A 165 -9.91 9.65 -7.73
C ARG A 165 -9.31 10.88 -7.04
N HIS A 166 -8.72 10.68 -5.86
CA HIS A 166 -8.15 11.75 -5.03
C HIS A 166 -6.63 11.82 -5.08
N GLN A 167 -5.98 10.98 -5.90
CA GLN A 167 -4.54 11.00 -6.09
C GLN A 167 -4.15 12.01 -7.16
N ARG A 168 -2.85 12.36 -7.18
CA ARG A 168 -2.30 13.28 -8.17
C ARG A 168 -2.44 12.70 -9.56
N ALA A 169 -2.91 13.51 -10.50
CA ALA A 169 -2.92 13.17 -11.93
C ALA A 169 -1.78 13.86 -12.70
N GLY A 170 -1.15 14.89 -12.12
CA GLY A 170 -0.24 15.79 -12.83
C GLY A 170 -0.97 16.92 -13.57
N VAL A 171 -0.21 17.80 -14.20
CA VAL A 171 -0.66 19.00 -14.90
C VAL A 171 -0.66 18.77 -16.41
N SER A 172 0.44 18.27 -16.98
CA SER A 172 0.58 18.05 -18.41
C SER A 172 -0.34 16.95 -18.91
N LYS A 173 -0.90 17.12 -20.12
CA LYS A 173 -1.81 16.15 -20.71
C LYS A 173 -1.19 14.76 -20.85
N GLU A 174 0.08 14.69 -21.28
CA GLU A 174 0.79 13.43 -21.47
C GLU A 174 1.10 12.74 -20.15
N VAL A 175 1.41 13.53 -19.10
CA VAL A 175 1.64 13.01 -17.75
C VAL A 175 0.34 12.46 -17.16
N ARG A 176 -0.78 13.19 -17.26
CA ARG A 176 -2.10 12.70 -16.85
C ARG A 176 -2.45 11.38 -17.51
N LYS A 177 -2.21 11.28 -18.82
CA LYS A 177 -2.47 10.05 -19.57
C LYS A 177 -1.66 8.87 -19.02
N LEU A 178 -0.36 9.04 -18.77
CA LEU A 178 0.48 7.97 -18.21
C LEU A 178 0.05 7.60 -16.78
N VAL A 179 -0.23 8.60 -15.94
CA VAL A 179 -0.68 8.38 -14.56
C VAL A 179 -2.02 7.64 -14.54
N ASP A 180 -2.97 8.03 -15.38
CA ASP A 180 -4.25 7.35 -15.52
C ASP A 180 -4.08 5.90 -16.02
N GLU A 181 -3.14 5.66 -16.95
CA GLU A 181 -2.79 4.31 -17.42
C GLU A 181 -2.26 3.43 -16.28
N ILE A 182 -1.31 3.94 -15.47
CA ILE A 182 -0.74 3.21 -14.32
C ILE A 182 -1.80 2.98 -13.23
N HIS A 183 -2.61 3.99 -12.89
CA HIS A 183 -3.69 3.83 -11.92
C HIS A 183 -4.75 2.84 -12.40
N THR A 184 -5.09 2.85 -13.70
CA THR A 184 -6.03 1.89 -14.28
C THR A 184 -5.48 0.47 -14.16
N GLU A 185 -4.21 0.25 -14.49
CA GLU A 185 -3.57 -1.06 -14.35
C GLU A 185 -3.52 -1.52 -12.89
N THR A 186 -3.12 -0.62 -12.00
CA THR A 186 -3.08 -0.85 -10.55
C THR A 186 -4.46 -1.21 -10.00
N GLN A 187 -5.53 -0.51 -10.42
CA GLN A 187 -6.89 -0.74 -9.94
C GLN A 187 -7.46 -2.10 -10.38
N LYS A 188 -7.09 -2.60 -11.57
CA LYS A 188 -7.56 -3.91 -12.07
C LYS A 188 -7.25 -5.04 -11.09
N CYS A 189 -6.07 -5.01 -10.47
CA CYS A 189 -5.60 -6.07 -9.58
C CYS A 189 -5.38 -5.61 -8.12
N TRP A 190 -5.93 -4.46 -7.71
CA TRP A 190 -5.72 -3.90 -6.37
C TRP A 190 -6.10 -4.81 -5.20
N SER A 191 -7.12 -5.65 -5.39
CA SER A 191 -7.59 -6.65 -4.41
C SER A 191 -7.46 -8.08 -4.95
N ASP A 192 -6.70 -8.26 -6.03
CA ASP A 192 -6.44 -9.53 -6.71
C ASP A 192 -4.92 -9.71 -6.92
N ILE A 193 -4.51 -10.70 -7.71
CA ILE A 193 -3.12 -10.96 -8.09
C ILE A 193 -2.88 -10.45 -9.51
N SER A 194 -1.84 -9.64 -9.68
CA SER A 194 -1.42 -9.15 -11.00
C SER A 194 -0.83 -10.28 -11.84
N GLU A 195 -0.86 -10.12 -13.17
CA GLU A 195 -0.19 -11.04 -14.09
C GLU A 195 1.33 -11.11 -13.81
N ASP A 196 1.93 -9.97 -13.45
CA ASP A 196 3.35 -9.86 -13.09
C ASP A 196 3.70 -10.78 -11.90
N ILE A 197 2.90 -10.73 -10.82
CA ILE A 197 3.12 -11.60 -9.66
C ILE A 197 2.77 -13.05 -10.00
N GLU A 198 1.72 -13.31 -10.78
CA GLU A 198 1.40 -14.68 -11.20
C GLU A 198 2.55 -15.32 -11.99
N LYS A 199 3.16 -14.57 -12.92
CA LYS A 199 4.33 -15.02 -13.71
C LYS A 199 5.48 -15.44 -12.81
N ILE A 200 5.81 -14.64 -11.80
CA ILE A 200 6.90 -14.91 -10.86
C ILE A 200 6.60 -16.15 -10.02
N HIS A 201 5.43 -16.21 -9.38
CA HIS A 201 5.09 -17.26 -8.41
C HIS A 201 4.66 -18.59 -9.05
N CYS A 202 4.38 -18.60 -10.34
CA CYS A 202 4.10 -19.83 -11.10
C CYS A 202 5.26 -20.28 -12.00
N GLY A 203 6.42 -19.61 -11.97
CA GLY A 203 7.56 -19.93 -12.84
C GLY A 203 7.27 -19.75 -14.34
N LYS A 204 6.39 -18.79 -14.68
CA LYS A 204 5.98 -18.48 -16.07
C LYS A 204 6.65 -17.23 -16.63
N ALA A 205 7.61 -16.64 -15.92
CA ALA A 205 8.37 -15.49 -16.42
C ALA A 205 9.10 -15.85 -17.73
N PRO A 206 9.01 -15.02 -18.80
CA PRO A 206 9.48 -15.36 -20.14
C PRO A 206 10.96 -15.75 -20.21
N GLU A 207 11.80 -15.04 -19.46
CA GLU A 207 13.26 -15.23 -19.46
C GLU A 207 13.73 -16.39 -18.57
N ARG A 208 12.80 -17.09 -17.91
CA ARG A 208 13.06 -18.21 -16.99
C ARG A 208 14.14 -17.88 -15.94
N PRO A 209 14.00 -16.75 -15.21
CA PRO A 209 14.94 -16.34 -14.17
C PRO A 209 15.03 -17.41 -13.08
N GLY A 210 16.23 -17.93 -12.85
CA GLY A 210 16.45 -19.01 -11.90
C GLY A 210 17.71 -19.81 -12.16
N SER A 211 18.40 -20.22 -11.10
CA SER A 211 19.53 -21.15 -11.21
C SER A 211 19.05 -22.59 -11.08
N LYS A 212 19.65 -23.51 -11.86
CA LYS A 212 19.40 -24.95 -11.77
C LYS A 212 17.92 -25.34 -11.94
N GLU A 213 17.27 -24.78 -12.96
CA GLU A 213 15.87 -25.07 -13.30
C GLU A 213 14.86 -24.78 -12.17
N SER A 214 15.15 -23.80 -11.31
CA SER A 214 14.27 -23.42 -10.19
C SER A 214 14.00 -21.92 -10.16
N TYR A 215 12.71 -21.55 -10.14
CA TYR A 215 12.24 -20.17 -9.99
C TYR A 215 12.10 -19.75 -8.51
N PHE A 216 12.47 -20.60 -7.55
CA PHE A 216 12.42 -20.24 -6.13
C PHE A 216 13.28 -19.01 -5.81
N GLY A 217 14.46 -18.92 -6.42
CA GLY A 217 15.31 -17.74 -6.31
C GLY A 217 14.59 -16.48 -6.79
N ALA A 218 13.94 -16.52 -7.95
CA ALA A 218 13.18 -15.38 -8.47
C ALA A 218 12.05 -14.94 -7.51
N MET A 219 11.36 -15.88 -6.85
CA MET A 219 10.37 -15.54 -5.82
C MET A 219 10.99 -14.82 -4.61
N VAL A 220 12.14 -15.31 -4.13
CA VAL A 220 12.87 -14.69 -3.00
C VAL A 220 13.33 -13.28 -3.34
N PHE A 221 13.94 -13.11 -4.51
CA PHE A 221 14.41 -11.80 -4.98
C PHE A 221 13.25 -10.85 -5.27
N SER A 222 12.15 -11.33 -5.85
CA SER A 222 10.94 -10.51 -6.03
C SER A 222 10.43 -9.96 -4.70
N ASN A 223 10.29 -10.81 -3.68
CA ASN A 223 9.76 -10.41 -2.38
C ASN A 223 10.63 -9.32 -1.70
N SER A 224 11.96 -9.39 -1.83
CA SER A 224 12.87 -8.42 -1.22
C SER A 224 13.03 -7.14 -2.05
N VAL A 225 13.21 -7.28 -3.35
CA VAL A 225 13.56 -6.17 -4.25
C VAL A 225 12.35 -5.28 -4.52
N ILE A 226 11.16 -5.86 -4.76
CA ILE A 226 9.93 -5.08 -4.97
C ILE A 226 9.57 -4.28 -3.71
N ARG A 227 9.67 -4.90 -2.52
CA ARG A 227 9.47 -4.19 -1.24
C ARG A 227 10.44 -3.03 -1.07
N THR A 228 11.69 -3.22 -1.44
CA THR A 228 12.74 -2.18 -1.35
C THR A 228 12.46 -1.04 -2.31
N LEU A 229 12.09 -1.34 -3.56
CA LEU A 229 11.75 -0.34 -4.57
C LEU A 229 10.60 0.56 -4.12
N GLY A 230 9.53 -0.02 -3.55
CA GLY A 230 8.38 0.72 -3.04
C GLY A 230 8.76 1.57 -1.82
N TYR A 231 8.87 0.92 -0.65
CA TYR A 231 8.94 1.62 0.64
C TYR A 231 10.24 2.37 0.90
N HIS A 232 11.35 1.97 0.27
CA HIS A 232 12.66 2.54 0.58
C HIS A 232 13.21 3.45 -0.51
N VAL A 233 12.79 3.27 -1.77
CA VAL A 233 13.25 4.12 -2.88
C VAL A 233 12.16 5.12 -3.26
N LEU A 234 11.06 4.66 -3.85
CA LEU A 234 10.02 5.54 -4.39
C LEU A 234 9.35 6.37 -3.30
N ASP A 235 8.92 5.73 -2.20
CA ASP A 235 8.26 6.42 -1.10
C ASP A 235 9.18 7.44 -0.43
N ASN A 236 10.48 7.16 -0.33
CA ASN A 236 11.42 8.13 0.24
C ASN A 236 11.69 9.31 -0.70
N ILE A 237 11.68 9.12 -2.02
CA ILE A 237 11.73 10.24 -2.97
C ILE A 237 10.52 11.17 -2.76
N ILE A 238 9.32 10.60 -2.68
CA ILE A 238 8.08 11.34 -2.40
C ILE A 238 8.19 12.03 -1.04
N LYS A 239 8.57 11.30 0.01
CA LYS A 239 8.69 11.83 1.36
C LYS A 239 9.67 13.01 1.46
N LEU A 240 10.83 12.90 0.82
CA LEU A 240 11.82 13.98 0.77
C LEU A 240 11.23 15.21 0.07
N ALA A 241 10.44 15.02 -0.99
CA ALA A 241 9.80 16.13 -1.70
C ALA A 241 8.86 16.98 -0.81
N PHE A 242 8.23 16.39 0.21
CA PHE A 242 7.32 17.08 1.12
C PHE A 242 7.93 17.50 2.45
N THR A 243 8.88 16.73 2.95
CA THR A 243 9.42 16.95 4.31
C THR A 243 10.74 17.71 4.32
N ARG A 244 11.39 17.88 3.16
CA ARG A 244 12.70 18.51 3.01
C ARG A 244 12.69 19.56 1.89
N PRO A 245 12.32 20.82 2.20
CA PRO A 245 12.24 21.90 1.21
C PRO A 245 13.52 22.15 0.41
N GLU A 246 14.69 21.75 0.93
CA GLU A 246 15.98 21.81 0.26
C GLU A 246 16.11 20.87 -0.95
N PHE A 247 15.24 19.86 -1.07
CA PHE A 247 15.19 18.97 -2.24
C PHE A 247 14.38 19.60 -3.39
N THR A 248 15.10 20.35 -4.22
CA THR A 248 14.61 20.88 -5.51
C THR A 248 14.16 19.75 -6.44
N LEU A 249 13.34 20.09 -7.46
CA LEU A 249 12.93 19.14 -8.50
C LEU A 249 14.14 18.43 -9.15
N ARG A 250 15.22 19.18 -9.43
CA ARG A 250 16.45 18.61 -9.98
C ARG A 250 17.06 17.55 -9.05
N HIS A 251 17.09 17.78 -7.75
CA HIS A 251 17.59 16.80 -6.79
C HIS A 251 16.73 15.53 -6.82
N LEU A 252 15.40 15.67 -6.83
CA LEU A 252 14.50 14.52 -6.87
C LEU A 252 14.64 13.69 -8.15
N ILE A 253 14.83 14.33 -9.31
CA ILE A 253 15.07 13.65 -10.58
C ILE A 253 16.39 12.85 -10.53
N VAL A 254 17.45 13.41 -9.93
CA VAL A 254 18.72 12.69 -9.75
C VAL A 254 18.52 11.45 -8.87
N LEU A 255 17.83 11.57 -7.74
CA LEU A 255 17.53 10.41 -6.88
C LEU A 255 16.76 9.33 -7.64
N PHE A 256 15.74 9.71 -8.43
CA PHE A 256 14.97 8.76 -9.23
C PHE A 256 15.85 8.03 -10.25
N ARG A 257 16.67 8.77 -11.01
CA ARG A 257 17.56 8.21 -12.04
C ARG A 257 18.71 7.37 -11.49
N ASP A 258 19.16 7.65 -10.27
CA ASP A 258 20.29 6.92 -9.68
C ASP A 258 19.83 5.65 -8.95
N PHE A 259 18.62 5.63 -8.38
CA PHE A 259 18.16 4.51 -7.54
C PHE A 259 17.14 3.58 -8.19
N VAL A 260 16.38 4.03 -9.19
CA VAL A 260 15.28 3.24 -9.77
C VAL A 260 15.73 2.31 -10.92
N PRO A 261 16.48 2.75 -11.96
CA PRO A 261 16.64 1.97 -13.19
C PRO A 261 17.14 0.54 -13.01
N SER A 262 18.23 0.33 -12.26
CA SER A 262 18.80 -1.01 -12.10
C SER A 262 17.86 -1.96 -11.35
N ILE A 263 17.04 -1.41 -10.45
CA ILE A 263 16.06 -2.18 -9.69
C ILE A 263 14.85 -2.51 -10.58
N ALA A 264 14.35 -1.52 -11.33
CA ALA A 264 13.23 -1.69 -12.25
C ALA A 264 13.55 -2.71 -13.36
N ASP A 265 14.74 -2.62 -13.96
CA ASP A 265 15.22 -3.56 -14.98
C ASP A 265 15.30 -4.99 -14.43
N PHE A 266 15.91 -5.18 -13.25
CA PHE A 266 15.97 -6.48 -12.61
C PHE A 266 14.59 -7.04 -12.23
N VAL A 267 13.69 -6.18 -11.74
CA VAL A 267 12.29 -6.55 -11.44
C VAL A 267 11.54 -6.96 -12.71
N GLY A 268 11.80 -6.27 -13.84
CA GLY A 268 11.32 -6.64 -15.16
C GLY A 268 11.81 -8.03 -15.58
N HIS A 269 13.12 -8.27 -15.50
CA HIS A 269 13.76 -9.54 -15.82
C HIS A 269 13.16 -10.72 -15.03
N ILE A 270 12.88 -10.54 -13.74
CA ILE A 270 12.32 -11.63 -12.92
C ILE A 270 10.84 -11.92 -13.21
N GLY A 271 10.12 -11.02 -13.90
CA GLY A 271 8.76 -11.28 -14.41
C GLY A 271 7.76 -10.13 -14.29
N ALA A 272 8.12 -9.00 -13.65
CA ALA A 272 7.24 -7.84 -13.47
C ALA A 272 7.57 -6.72 -14.47
N ALA A 273 7.41 -7.03 -15.76
CA ALA A 273 7.81 -6.17 -16.87
C ALA A 273 7.15 -4.78 -16.84
N TYR A 274 5.90 -4.69 -16.36
CA TYR A 274 5.17 -3.42 -16.30
C TYR A 274 5.87 -2.38 -15.41
N VAL A 275 6.63 -2.81 -14.40
CA VAL A 275 7.45 -1.90 -13.57
C VAL A 275 8.53 -1.23 -14.41
N ASN A 276 9.24 -2.00 -15.24
CA ASN A 276 10.29 -1.46 -16.10
C ASN A 276 9.71 -0.57 -17.21
N ASP A 277 8.64 -1.03 -17.88
CA ASP A 277 7.96 -0.28 -18.93
C ASP A 277 7.42 1.07 -18.42
N SER A 278 6.87 1.07 -17.21
CA SER A 278 6.41 2.28 -16.52
C SER A 278 7.58 3.21 -16.20
N TYR A 279 8.69 2.69 -15.68
CA TYR A 279 9.90 3.47 -15.43
C TYR A 279 10.43 4.13 -16.71
N GLU A 280 10.55 3.39 -17.82
CA GLU A 280 11.02 3.92 -19.10
C GLU A 280 10.11 5.03 -19.63
N SER A 281 8.80 4.85 -19.49
CA SER A 281 7.79 5.84 -19.87
C SER A 281 7.89 7.11 -19.02
N ILE A 282 8.10 6.96 -17.71
CA ILE A 282 8.30 8.08 -16.79
C ILE A 282 9.59 8.83 -17.13
N GLU A 283 10.72 8.14 -17.30
CA GLU A 283 12.01 8.76 -17.63
C GLU A 283 11.96 9.54 -18.96
N LYS A 284 11.23 9.01 -19.94
CA LYS A 284 10.96 9.74 -21.19
C LYS A 284 10.20 11.04 -20.94
N LEU A 285 9.10 10.99 -20.17
CA LEU A 285 8.31 12.19 -19.87
C LEU A 285 9.05 13.17 -18.96
N ILE A 286 9.95 12.71 -18.09
CA ILE A 286 10.84 13.59 -17.33
C ILE A 286 11.68 14.45 -18.30
N LYS A 287 12.33 13.82 -19.30
CA LYS A 287 13.14 14.54 -20.30
C LYS A 287 12.32 15.45 -21.20
N GLU A 288 11.13 15.02 -21.58
CA GLU A 288 10.31 15.72 -22.58
C GLU A 288 9.43 16.83 -21.99
N LYS A 289 8.91 16.63 -20.78
CA LYS A 289 7.89 17.48 -20.16
C LYS A 289 8.34 18.11 -18.86
N VAL A 290 9.08 17.41 -18.00
CA VAL A 290 9.47 17.96 -16.69
C VAL A 290 10.68 18.89 -16.82
N GLU A 291 11.80 18.41 -17.35
CA GLU A 291 13.06 19.18 -17.40
C GLU A 291 13.00 20.39 -18.34
N LYS A 292 12.08 20.36 -19.31
CA LYS A 292 11.88 21.44 -20.29
C LYS A 292 10.79 22.44 -19.90
N ASN A 293 10.03 22.19 -18.83
CA ASN A 293 8.93 23.07 -18.45
C ASN A 293 9.46 24.32 -17.72
N PRO A 294 9.19 25.54 -18.24
CA PRO A 294 9.60 26.78 -17.58
C PRO A 294 8.88 27.01 -16.24
N ASN A 295 7.68 26.45 -16.05
CA ASN A 295 6.96 26.47 -14.79
C ASN A 295 7.43 25.31 -13.89
N GLN A 296 8.30 25.64 -12.92
CA GLN A 296 8.89 24.65 -12.01
C GLN A 296 7.88 24.02 -11.04
N GLU A 297 6.79 24.70 -10.71
CA GLU A 297 5.74 24.15 -9.84
C GLU A 297 4.96 23.07 -10.58
N GLU A 298 4.52 23.35 -11.82
CA GLU A 298 3.85 22.35 -12.67
C GLU A 298 4.77 21.17 -12.98
N ALA A 299 6.04 21.43 -13.30
CA ALA A 299 7.03 20.39 -13.54
C ALA A 299 7.23 19.48 -12.33
N ARG A 300 7.23 20.06 -11.13
CA ARG A 300 7.36 19.30 -9.87
C ARG A 300 6.12 18.43 -9.64
N GLU A 301 4.93 18.96 -9.87
CA GLU A 301 3.70 18.16 -9.74
C GLU A 301 3.60 17.04 -10.77
N ASP A 302 4.02 17.29 -12.02
CA ASP A 302 4.11 16.24 -13.04
C ASP A 302 5.06 15.11 -12.64
N PHE A 303 6.25 15.46 -12.12
CA PHE A 303 7.20 14.46 -11.60
C PHE A 303 6.60 13.66 -10.44
N LEU A 304 6.03 14.34 -9.44
CA LEU A 304 5.48 13.66 -8.26
C LEU A 304 4.28 12.78 -8.60
N ALA A 305 3.41 13.19 -9.53
CA ALA A 305 2.29 12.37 -9.98
C ALA A 305 2.76 11.06 -10.62
N MET A 306 3.76 11.10 -11.49
CA MET A 306 4.34 9.91 -12.12
C MET A 306 5.00 8.97 -11.10
N VAL A 307 5.83 9.52 -10.20
CA VAL A 307 6.51 8.72 -9.17
C VAL A 307 5.51 8.12 -8.18
N SER A 308 4.46 8.86 -7.80
CA SER A 308 3.40 8.34 -6.94
C SER A 308 2.62 7.22 -7.61
N ALA A 309 2.26 7.35 -8.89
CA ALA A 309 1.54 6.31 -9.60
C ALA A 309 2.35 5.00 -9.65
N LEU A 310 3.65 5.08 -9.94
CA LEU A 310 4.54 3.93 -9.90
C LEU A 310 4.69 3.36 -8.48
N SER A 311 4.81 4.21 -7.45
CA SER A 311 4.85 3.77 -6.05
C SER A 311 3.63 2.93 -5.68
N PHE A 312 2.42 3.36 -6.04
CA PHE A 312 1.20 2.58 -5.78
C PHE A 312 1.23 1.20 -6.44
N TYR A 313 1.65 1.11 -7.70
CA TYR A 313 1.78 -0.17 -8.38
C TYR A 313 2.79 -1.08 -7.69
N VAL A 314 3.98 -0.56 -7.37
CA VAL A 314 5.04 -1.35 -6.70
C VAL A 314 4.62 -1.77 -5.29
N SER A 315 3.95 -0.91 -4.54
CA SER A 315 3.39 -1.24 -3.22
C SER A 315 2.33 -2.34 -3.31
N LEU A 316 1.47 -2.31 -4.33
CA LEU A 316 0.53 -3.40 -4.63
C LEU A 316 1.27 -4.71 -4.91
N LEU A 317 2.29 -4.70 -5.77
CA LEU A 317 3.10 -5.89 -6.06
C LEU A 317 3.75 -6.45 -4.79
N ASN A 318 4.19 -5.59 -3.85
CA ASN A 318 4.69 -6.04 -2.55
C ASN A 318 3.60 -6.76 -1.73
N ALA A 319 2.40 -6.19 -1.63
CA ALA A 319 1.29 -6.84 -0.93
C ALA A 319 0.92 -8.21 -1.55
N GLN A 320 0.90 -8.28 -2.88
CA GLN A 320 0.66 -9.52 -3.62
C GLN A 320 1.82 -10.53 -3.42
N ASN A 321 3.08 -10.08 -3.40
CA ASN A 321 4.23 -10.92 -3.08
C ASN A 321 4.12 -11.52 -1.68
N LEU A 322 3.75 -10.72 -0.68
CA LEU A 322 3.53 -11.17 0.68
C LEU A 322 2.42 -12.22 0.74
N HIS A 323 1.34 -12.02 -0.01
CA HIS A 323 0.27 -13.00 -0.12
C HIS A 323 0.73 -14.29 -0.78
N MET A 324 1.42 -14.22 -1.93
CA MET A 324 1.73 -15.36 -2.79
C MET A 324 2.95 -16.17 -2.34
N PHE A 325 3.95 -15.55 -1.70
CA PHE A 325 5.20 -16.22 -1.31
C PHE A 325 4.95 -17.47 -0.45
N PRO A 326 5.66 -18.59 -0.66
CA PRO A 326 5.30 -19.89 -0.08
C PRO A 326 5.66 -20.02 1.42
N TRP A 327 5.00 -19.25 2.29
CA TRP A 327 5.20 -19.24 3.74
C TRP A 327 4.89 -20.57 4.43
N LYS A 328 4.30 -21.55 3.73
CA LYS A 328 4.14 -22.92 4.22
C LYS A 328 5.46 -23.54 4.71
N HIS A 329 6.59 -23.13 4.13
CA HIS A 329 7.92 -23.60 4.52
C HIS A 329 8.36 -23.10 5.90
N ALA A 330 7.69 -22.08 6.47
CA ALA A 330 7.95 -21.64 7.84
C ALA A 330 7.77 -22.76 8.88
N LYS A 331 6.95 -23.78 8.57
CA LYS A 331 6.79 -24.98 9.42
C LYS A 331 8.09 -25.78 9.61
N GLU A 332 9.05 -25.62 8.70
CA GLU A 332 10.37 -26.26 8.77
C GLU A 332 11.36 -25.49 9.65
N TYR A 333 10.99 -24.29 10.10
CA TYR A 333 11.83 -23.36 10.87
C TYR A 333 11.11 -22.85 12.13
N PRO A 334 10.67 -23.72 13.06
CA PRO A 334 10.06 -23.28 14.31
C PRO A 334 11.07 -22.53 15.19
N ILE A 335 10.57 -21.60 16.00
CA ILE A 335 11.36 -21.04 17.11
C ILE A 335 11.32 -22.07 18.24
N ASP A 336 12.49 -22.50 18.72
CA ASP A 336 12.58 -23.40 19.88
C ASP A 336 12.01 -22.69 21.12
N SER A 337 11.01 -23.33 21.75
CA SER A 337 10.33 -22.86 22.96
C SER A 337 11.08 -23.20 24.24
#